data_AF-A0A836KZZ4-F1
#
_entry.id   AF-A0A836KZZ4-F1
#
_cell.length_a   1.000
_cell.length_b   1.000
_cell.length_c   1.000
_cell.angle_alpha   90.00
_cell.angle_beta   90.00
_cell.angle_gamma   90.00
#
_symmetry.space_group_name_H-M   'P 1'
#
loop_
_entity.id
_entity.type
_entity.pdbx_description
1 polymer ?
#
loop_
_entity_poly.entity_id
_entity_poly.type
_entity_poly.pdbx_seq_one_letter_code
_entity_poly.pdbx_strand_id
1 'polypeptide(L)'
;MLLDSDGDDLPEVPTTESNSNAVVTTSVSQAQRLQQLEEDYRATLAENAAGRQRDVRRRSSSSPLSLPAPMTPAASVWEERDEAAFYELRSLVPHLSPQFACSYTDAVLLIAAIQRGGAASGNRHTLADKCQSLEADRRQLQQRLEKSRAQCEDLKSEVADVKQKMKAMQEKSKSSVTALAQRREEMRKQLLLEEMRAEKLMVRNKKLELENDSLKERVRGQSR
;
A
#
# COMPACT_ATOMS: atom_id res chain seq x y z
N MET A 1 -66.86 -8.17 30.81
CA MET A 1 -67.02 -8.81 29.49
C MET A 1 -67.60 -7.75 28.59
N LEU A 2 -67.03 -7.29 27.47
CA LEU A 2 -65.93 -7.73 26.63
C LEU A 2 -65.24 -6.48 26.06
N LEU A 3 -63.95 -6.62 25.77
CA LEU A 3 -63.10 -5.68 25.03
C LEU A 3 -63.18 -6.03 23.53
N ASP A 4 -63.18 -5.02 22.66
CA ASP A 4 -62.73 -5.07 21.24
C ASP A 4 -62.28 -3.62 20.95
N SER A 5 -61.00 -3.22 20.89
CA SER A 5 -59.79 -3.70 20.20
C SER A 5 -59.82 -3.49 18.69
N ASP A 6 -59.91 -2.23 18.27
CA ASP A 6 -59.52 -1.80 16.92
C ASP A 6 -57.99 -1.74 16.84
N GLY A 7 -57.46 -2.48 15.88
CA GLY A 7 -56.04 -2.58 15.56
C GLY A 7 -55.56 -1.38 14.74
N ASP A 8 -54.51 -0.74 15.25
CA ASP A 8 -53.59 0.07 14.46
C ASP A 8 -52.28 -0.71 14.32
N ASP A 9 -52.14 -1.42 13.20
CA ASP A 9 -50.89 -2.01 12.72
C ASP A 9 -49.94 -0.87 12.30
N LEU A 10 -49.08 -0.43 13.22
CA LEU A 10 -47.93 0.40 12.90
C LEU A 10 -46.78 -0.50 12.42
N PRO A 11 -46.06 -0.14 11.34
CA PRO A 11 -44.86 -0.88 10.95
C PRO A 11 -43.79 -0.74 12.04
N GLU A 12 -43.18 -1.86 12.42
CA GLU A 12 -42.04 -1.91 13.34
C GLU A 12 -40.92 -0.99 12.83
N VAL A 13 -40.62 0.06 13.60
CA VAL A 13 -39.43 0.87 13.40
C VAL A 13 -38.22 -0.01 13.74
N PRO A 14 -37.22 -0.15 12.86
CA PRO A 14 -36.04 -0.92 13.18
C PRO A 14 -35.32 -0.25 14.36
N THR A 15 -35.36 -0.89 15.51
CA THR A 15 -34.45 -0.60 16.62
C THR A 15 -33.04 -0.94 16.15
N THR A 16 -32.30 0.08 15.74
CA THR A 16 -30.85 -0.03 15.63
C THR A 16 -30.31 -0.17 17.06
N GLU A 17 -30.19 -1.41 17.53
CA GLU A 17 -29.27 -1.72 18.62
C GLU A 17 -27.92 -1.15 18.22
N SER A 18 -27.53 -0.09 18.92
CA SER A 18 -26.22 0.53 18.80
C SER A 18 -25.20 -0.49 19.27
N ASN A 19 -24.73 -1.31 18.34
CA ASN A 19 -23.65 -2.26 18.56
C ASN A 19 -22.32 -1.50 18.58
N SER A 20 -22.15 -0.66 19.59
CA SER A 20 -20.96 0.17 19.82
C SER A 20 -19.72 -0.63 20.24
N ASN A 21 -19.83 -1.94 20.37
CA ASN A 21 -18.71 -2.83 20.74
C ASN A 21 -17.98 -3.45 19.54
N ALA A 22 -18.55 -3.38 18.33
CA ALA A 22 -17.94 -4.00 17.14
C ALA A 22 -16.88 -3.10 16.45
N VAL A 23 -16.94 -1.78 16.65
CA VAL A 23 -16.02 -0.82 15.98
C VAL A 23 -14.67 -0.71 16.70
N VAL A 24 -14.64 -0.98 18.01
CA VAL A 24 -13.42 -0.86 18.83
C VAL A 24 -12.53 -2.10 18.70
N THR A 25 -13.09 -3.29 18.47
CA THR A 25 -12.32 -4.54 18.33
C THR A 25 -11.64 -4.68 16.97
N THR A 26 -12.20 -4.10 15.91
CA THR A 26 -11.59 -4.06 14.57
C THR A 26 -10.37 -3.13 14.51
N SER A 27 -10.34 -2.04 15.27
CA SER A 27 -9.20 -1.12 15.26
C SER A 27 -7.98 -1.70 16.00
N VAL A 28 -8.20 -2.43 17.09
CA VAL A 28 -7.12 -3.08 17.86
C VAL A 28 -6.50 -4.23 17.07
N SER A 29 -7.32 -5.05 16.43
CA SER A 29 -6.83 -6.15 15.56
C SER A 29 -6.11 -5.63 14.31
N GLN A 30 -6.56 -4.51 13.75
CA GLN A 30 -5.87 -3.85 12.63
C GLN A 30 -4.54 -3.20 13.06
N ALA A 31 -4.48 -2.61 14.26
CA ALA A 31 -3.25 -2.07 14.83
C ALA A 31 -2.21 -3.16 15.12
N GLN A 32 -2.63 -4.29 15.68
CA GLN A 32 -1.74 -5.45 15.88
C GLN A 32 -1.20 -6.00 14.56
N ARG A 33 -2.03 -6.08 13.52
CA ARG A 33 -1.60 -6.52 12.18
C ARG A 33 -0.56 -5.58 11.56
N LEU A 34 -0.74 -4.26 11.73
CA LEU A 34 0.23 -3.27 11.23
C LEU A 34 1.55 -3.35 12.00
N GLN A 35 1.49 -3.51 13.33
CA GLN A 35 2.67 -3.69 14.15
C GLN A 35 3.47 -4.94 13.75
N GLN A 36 2.77 -6.06 13.49
CA GLN A 36 3.41 -7.30 13.05
C GLN A 36 4.07 -7.16 11.66
N LEU A 37 3.43 -6.44 10.74
CA LEU A 37 4.03 -6.12 9.43
C LEU A 37 5.27 -5.21 9.54
N GLU A 38 5.28 -4.27 10.48
CA GLU A 38 6.46 -3.43 10.74
C GLU A 38 7.62 -4.23 11.33
N GLU A 39 7.34 -5.20 12.21
CA GLU A 39 8.33 -6.11 12.78
C GLU A 39 8.93 -7.05 11.72
N ASP A 40 8.08 -7.64 10.87
CA ASP A 40 8.52 -8.48 9.74
C ASP A 40 9.35 -7.67 8.72
N TYR A 41 8.96 -6.43 8.45
CA TYR A 41 9.73 -5.54 7.58
C TYR A 41 11.09 -5.20 8.19
N ARG A 42 11.17 -4.95 9.50
CA ARG A 42 12.47 -4.73 10.17
C ARG A 42 13.35 -5.99 10.19
N ALA A 43 12.76 -7.18 10.37
CA ALA A 43 13.49 -8.44 10.31
C ALA A 43 14.11 -8.68 8.92
N THR A 44 13.32 -8.47 7.85
CA THR A 44 13.81 -8.62 6.48
C THR A 44 14.87 -7.56 6.11
N LEU A 45 14.78 -6.35 6.66
CA LEU A 45 15.79 -5.31 6.46
C LEU A 45 17.11 -5.65 7.17
N ALA A 46 17.05 -6.24 8.36
CA ALA A 46 18.21 -6.73 9.11
C ALA A 46 18.89 -7.93 8.42
N GLU A 47 18.12 -8.89 7.89
CA GLU A 47 18.65 -10.01 7.10
C GLU A 47 19.33 -9.54 5.80
N ASN A 48 18.72 -8.57 5.11
CA ASN A 48 19.28 -7.99 3.89
C ASN A 48 20.56 -7.17 4.16
N ALA A 49 20.68 -6.55 5.34
CA ALA A 49 21.91 -5.88 5.77
C ALA A 49 23.02 -6.89 6.12
N ALA A 50 22.68 -8.02 6.75
CA ALA A 50 23.63 -9.10 7.06
C ALA A 50 24.10 -9.87 5.80
N GLY A 51 23.22 -10.04 4.81
CA GLY A 51 23.56 -10.66 3.51
C GLY A 51 24.60 -9.86 2.73
N ARG A 52 24.51 -8.52 2.73
CA ARG A 52 25.48 -7.65 2.05
C ARG A 52 26.87 -7.65 2.69
N GLN A 53 27.00 -7.95 3.98
CA GLN A 53 28.31 -8.09 4.62
C GLN A 53 28.99 -9.44 4.34
N ARG A 54 28.23 -10.50 4.04
CA ARG A 54 28.81 -11.80 3.67
C ARG A 54 29.41 -11.80 2.26
N ASP A 55 28.82 -11.05 1.32
CA ASP A 55 29.34 -10.97 -0.06
C ASP A 55 30.54 -10.04 -0.23
N VAL A 56 30.70 -9.03 0.64
CA VAL A 56 31.88 -8.14 0.61
C VAL A 56 33.11 -8.78 1.28
N ARG A 57 32.92 -9.73 2.21
CA ARG A 57 34.04 -10.34 2.95
C ARG A 57 34.69 -11.54 2.22
N ARG A 58 34.16 -11.97 1.08
CA ARG A 58 34.72 -13.08 0.27
C ARG A 58 35.68 -12.63 -0.85
N ARG A 59 36.04 -11.34 -0.92
CA ARG A 59 36.91 -10.78 -1.96
C ARG A 59 38.18 -10.07 -1.47
N SER A 60 38.52 -10.18 -0.19
CA SER A 60 39.74 -9.57 0.36
C SER A 60 40.54 -10.58 1.19
N SER A 61 41.16 -11.55 0.51
CA SER A 61 42.22 -12.36 1.10
C SER A 61 43.25 -12.70 0.04
N SER A 62 44.22 -11.81 -0.12
CA SER A 62 45.53 -12.17 -0.67
C SER A 62 46.59 -11.66 0.30
N SER A 63 46.95 -12.51 1.25
CA SER A 63 48.22 -12.40 1.98
C SER A 63 49.37 -12.42 0.99
N PRO A 64 50.43 -11.61 1.18
CA PRO A 64 51.66 -11.76 0.41
C PRO A 64 52.43 -12.96 0.97
N LEU A 65 52.44 -14.08 0.23
CA LEU A 65 53.29 -15.23 0.50
C LEU A 65 54.59 -15.10 -0.30
N SER A 66 55.66 -14.88 0.46
CA SER A 66 57.05 -15.30 0.30
C SER A 66 57.55 -15.77 -1.07
N LEU A 67 58.65 -15.15 -1.53
CA LEU A 67 59.56 -15.70 -2.54
C LEU A 67 60.04 -17.12 -2.16
N PRO A 68 60.07 -18.08 -3.09
CA PRO A 68 60.97 -19.22 -2.99
C PRO A 68 62.33 -18.90 -3.64
N ALA A 69 63.39 -19.31 -2.95
CA ALA A 69 64.79 -19.25 -3.39
C ALA A 69 65.05 -20.22 -4.57
N PRO A 70 66.16 -20.05 -5.31
CA PRO A 70 66.34 -20.61 -6.65
C PRO A 70 66.69 -22.10 -6.61
N MET A 71 65.99 -22.91 -7.40
CA MET A 71 66.40 -24.27 -7.72
C MET A 71 66.92 -24.36 -9.16
N THR A 72 68.00 -25.12 -9.29
CA THR A 72 68.87 -25.38 -10.43
C THR A 72 68.19 -26.17 -11.57
N PRO A 73 68.81 -26.28 -12.77
CA PRO A 73 68.10 -26.27 -14.04
C PRO A 73 67.56 -27.65 -14.42
N ALA A 74 66.24 -27.76 -14.54
CA ALA A 74 65.56 -28.86 -15.23
C ALA A 74 65.35 -28.53 -16.72
N ALA A 75 66.34 -27.92 -17.38
CA ALA A 75 66.19 -27.24 -18.67
C ALA A 75 65.49 -28.08 -19.76
N SER A 76 65.69 -29.40 -19.78
CA SER A 76 65.12 -30.26 -20.84
C SER A 76 63.62 -30.53 -20.72
N VAL A 77 63.02 -30.48 -19.52
CA VAL A 77 61.57 -30.72 -19.34
C VAL A 77 60.75 -29.45 -19.55
N TRP A 78 61.36 -28.29 -19.31
CA TRP A 78 60.72 -27.00 -19.55
C TRP A 78 60.70 -26.65 -21.05
N GLU A 79 61.78 -26.93 -21.78
CA GLU A 79 61.82 -26.71 -23.25
C GLU A 79 60.72 -27.47 -24.01
N GLU A 80 60.39 -28.71 -23.60
CA GLU A 80 59.36 -29.52 -24.26
C GLU A 80 57.94 -29.00 -23.98
N ARG A 81 57.70 -28.47 -22.78
CA ARG A 81 56.42 -27.84 -22.40
C ARG A 81 56.24 -26.48 -23.06
N ASP A 82 57.33 -25.75 -23.18
CA ASP A 82 57.40 -24.46 -23.85
C ASP A 82 57.01 -24.64 -25.32
N GLU A 83 57.65 -25.56 -26.03
CA GLU A 83 57.38 -25.85 -27.44
C GLU A 83 55.91 -26.31 -27.66
N ALA A 84 55.39 -27.19 -26.80
CA ALA A 84 54.00 -27.65 -26.87
C ALA A 84 52.98 -26.50 -26.71
N ALA A 85 53.22 -25.58 -25.77
CA ALA A 85 52.37 -24.40 -25.59
C ALA A 85 52.44 -23.44 -26.78
N PHE A 86 53.61 -23.27 -27.41
CA PHE A 86 53.71 -22.46 -28.63
C PHE A 86 53.00 -23.09 -29.82
N TYR A 87 53.07 -24.41 -29.99
CA TYR A 87 52.30 -25.12 -31.01
C TYR A 87 50.79 -24.96 -30.80
N GLU A 88 50.31 -25.09 -29.57
CA GLU A 88 48.91 -24.87 -29.22
C GLU A 88 48.49 -23.42 -29.53
N LEU A 89 49.28 -22.43 -29.12
CA LEU A 89 49.00 -21.03 -29.40
C LEU A 89 48.95 -20.72 -30.91
N ARG A 90 49.87 -21.29 -31.72
CA ARG A 90 49.87 -21.14 -33.19
C ARG A 90 48.67 -21.82 -33.85
N SER A 91 48.18 -22.93 -33.28
CA SER A 91 46.96 -23.59 -33.74
C SER A 91 45.71 -22.73 -33.48
N LEU A 92 45.69 -21.98 -32.37
CA LEU A 92 44.61 -21.08 -32.00
C LEU A 92 44.66 -19.74 -32.73
N VAL A 93 45.86 -19.29 -33.14
CA VAL A 93 46.06 -18.02 -33.87
C VAL A 93 46.91 -18.26 -35.13
N PRO A 94 46.29 -18.67 -36.26
CA PRO A 94 46.99 -19.01 -37.49
C PRO A 94 47.79 -17.86 -38.15
N HIS A 95 47.55 -16.62 -37.73
CA HIS A 95 48.24 -15.42 -38.24
C HIS A 95 49.42 -14.97 -37.36
N LEU A 96 49.81 -15.76 -36.35
CA LEU A 96 51.03 -15.51 -35.59
C LEU A 96 52.25 -15.64 -36.50
N SER A 97 53.11 -14.62 -36.49
CA SER A 97 54.36 -14.63 -37.24
C SER A 97 55.24 -15.81 -36.82
N PRO A 98 55.93 -16.51 -37.74
CA PRO A 98 56.91 -17.54 -37.40
C PRO A 98 58.04 -17.04 -36.48
N GLN A 99 58.31 -15.74 -36.49
CA GLN A 99 59.31 -15.07 -35.65
C GLN A 99 58.77 -14.66 -34.27
N PHE A 100 57.47 -14.87 -34.01
CA PHE A 100 56.90 -14.57 -32.71
C PHE A 100 57.42 -15.55 -31.67
N ALA A 101 58.06 -15.00 -30.64
CA ALA A 101 58.46 -15.69 -29.43
C ALA A 101 57.85 -14.94 -28.23
N CYS A 102 57.26 -15.67 -27.29
CA CYS A 102 56.86 -15.15 -25.98
C CYS A 102 57.33 -16.11 -24.90
N SER A 103 57.17 -15.78 -23.61
CA SER A 103 57.48 -16.75 -22.55
C SER A 103 56.38 -17.82 -22.47
N TYR A 104 56.69 -19.01 -21.93
CA TYR A 104 55.66 -20.04 -21.68
C TYR A 104 54.47 -19.51 -20.89
N THR A 105 54.75 -18.71 -19.86
CA THR A 105 53.72 -18.06 -19.04
C THR A 105 52.81 -17.17 -19.88
N ASP A 106 53.37 -16.39 -20.80
CA ASP A 106 52.59 -15.54 -21.72
C ASP A 106 51.79 -16.38 -22.72
N ALA A 107 52.37 -17.46 -23.26
CA ALA A 107 51.69 -18.36 -24.18
C ALA A 107 50.45 -18.99 -23.51
N VAL A 108 50.60 -19.50 -22.29
CA VAL A 108 49.48 -20.05 -21.50
C VAL A 108 48.42 -18.99 -21.20
N LEU A 109 48.82 -17.76 -20.88
CA LEU A 109 47.87 -16.66 -20.64
C LEU A 109 47.11 -16.26 -21.91
N LEU A 110 47.79 -16.22 -23.06
CA LEU A 110 47.18 -15.95 -24.35
C LEU A 110 46.21 -17.06 -24.75
N ILE A 111 46.62 -18.33 -24.63
CA ILE A 111 45.75 -19.49 -24.84
C ILE A 111 44.51 -19.39 -23.95
N ALA A 112 44.68 -19.15 -22.65
CA ALA A 112 43.56 -19.02 -21.71
C ALA A 112 42.66 -17.82 -22.05
N ALA A 113 43.23 -16.69 -22.46
CA ALA A 113 42.46 -15.52 -22.87
C ALA A 113 41.69 -15.76 -24.17
N ILE A 114 42.28 -16.47 -25.14
CA ILE A 114 41.64 -16.87 -26.39
C ILE A 114 40.56 -17.91 -26.12
N GLN A 115 40.78 -18.88 -25.25
CA GLN A 115 39.76 -19.86 -24.88
C GLN A 115 38.61 -19.22 -24.08
N ARG A 116 38.91 -18.19 -23.28
CA ARG A 116 37.91 -17.48 -22.47
C ARG A 116 37.16 -16.40 -23.23
N GLY A 117 37.80 -15.76 -24.21
CA GLY A 117 37.25 -14.69 -25.05
C GLY A 117 36.84 -15.12 -26.47
N GLY A 118 37.31 -16.28 -26.93
CA GLY A 118 37.05 -16.87 -28.23
C GLY A 118 35.70 -17.57 -28.24
N ALA A 119 34.79 -17.03 -29.05
CA ALA A 119 33.45 -17.54 -29.29
C ALA A 119 33.45 -18.83 -30.15
N ALA A 120 34.15 -19.88 -29.72
CA ALA A 120 34.20 -21.17 -30.41
C ALA A 120 34.03 -22.33 -29.42
N SER A 121 32.89 -22.37 -28.72
CA SER A 121 32.36 -23.59 -28.14
C SER A 121 30.86 -23.56 -28.35
N GLY A 122 30.36 -24.49 -29.16
CA GLY A 122 29.07 -24.50 -29.85
C GLY A 122 27.82 -24.64 -28.98
N ASN A 123 27.72 -23.87 -27.89
CA ASN A 123 26.54 -23.85 -27.03
C ASN A 123 26.32 -22.50 -26.31
N ARG A 124 26.68 -21.37 -26.93
CA ARG A 124 26.46 -20.04 -26.36
C ARG A 124 25.60 -19.17 -27.27
N HIS A 125 24.48 -18.69 -26.73
CA HIS A 125 23.67 -17.61 -27.29
C HIS A 125 24.58 -16.54 -27.90
N THR A 126 24.43 -16.35 -29.21
CA THR A 126 25.20 -15.39 -29.96
C THR A 126 24.94 -13.98 -29.43
N LEU A 127 25.84 -13.02 -29.71
CA LEU A 127 25.61 -11.62 -29.34
C LEU A 127 24.26 -11.12 -29.91
N ALA A 128 23.89 -11.59 -31.11
CA ALA A 128 22.60 -11.33 -31.72
C ALA A 128 21.42 -11.84 -30.88
N ASP A 129 21.49 -13.05 -30.34
CA ASP A 129 20.45 -13.61 -29.46
C ASP A 129 20.28 -12.78 -28.17
N LYS A 130 21.39 -12.27 -27.61
CA LYS A 130 21.34 -11.38 -26.45
C LYS A 130 20.70 -10.03 -26.79
N CYS A 131 21.03 -9.47 -27.95
CA CYS A 131 20.39 -8.23 -28.42
C CYS A 131 18.88 -8.42 -28.63
N GLN A 132 18.46 -9.54 -29.23
CA GLN A 132 17.04 -9.86 -29.41
C GLN A 132 16.31 -10.06 -28.08
N SER A 133 16.93 -10.74 -27.12
CA SER A 133 16.39 -10.90 -25.77
C SER A 133 16.21 -9.55 -25.06
N LEU A 134 17.24 -8.69 -25.08
CA LEU A 134 17.15 -7.34 -24.50
C LEU A 134 16.11 -6.46 -25.20
N GLU A 135 15.94 -6.59 -26.52
CA GLU A 135 14.86 -5.90 -27.24
C GLU A 135 13.47 -6.40 -26.84
N ALA A 136 13.31 -7.71 -26.66
CA ALA A 136 12.06 -8.30 -26.19
C ALA A 136 11.72 -7.82 -24.77
N ASP A 137 12.70 -7.84 -23.86
CA ASP A 137 12.55 -7.32 -22.50
C ASP A 137 12.21 -5.83 -22.50
N ARG A 138 12.86 -5.02 -23.35
CA ARG A 138 12.55 -3.60 -23.50
C ARG A 138 11.10 -3.40 -23.95
N ARG A 139 10.63 -4.15 -24.96
CA ARG A 139 9.24 -4.07 -25.45
C ARG A 139 8.26 -4.50 -24.35
N GLN A 140 8.57 -5.54 -23.60
CA GLN A 140 7.74 -6.02 -22.49
C GLN A 140 7.64 -5.00 -21.36
N LEU A 141 8.76 -4.40 -20.96
CA LEU A 141 8.80 -3.34 -19.95
C LEU A 141 8.04 -2.11 -20.40
N GLN A 142 8.17 -1.73 -21.67
CA GLN A 142 7.42 -0.61 -22.24
C GLN A 142 5.91 -0.86 -22.21
N GLN A 143 5.44 -2.06 -22.59
CA GLN A 143 4.02 -2.41 -22.49
C GLN A 143 3.52 -2.41 -21.04
N ARG A 144 4.32 -2.90 -20.08
CA ARG A 144 3.97 -2.84 -18.65
C ARG A 144 3.84 -1.41 -18.15
N LEU A 145 4.74 -0.54 -18.60
CA LEU A 145 4.74 0.87 -18.24
C LEU A 145 3.54 1.61 -18.86
N GLU A 146 3.17 1.31 -20.10
CA GLU A 146 1.95 1.84 -20.73
C GLU A 146 0.68 1.40 -19.99
N LYS A 147 0.57 0.11 -19.62
CA LYS A 147 -0.53 -0.40 -18.79
C LYS A 147 -0.61 0.31 -17.43
N SER A 148 0.53 0.48 -16.77
CA SER A 148 0.60 1.18 -15.49
C SER A 148 0.22 2.65 -15.63
N ARG A 149 0.62 3.33 -16.71
CA ARG A 149 0.19 4.71 -17.00
C ARG A 149 -1.32 4.80 -17.19
N ALA A 150 -1.92 3.89 -17.94
CA ALA A 150 -3.37 3.84 -18.10
C ALA A 150 -4.08 3.67 -16.75
N GLN A 151 -3.64 2.72 -15.93
CA GLN A 151 -4.18 2.52 -14.58
C GLN A 151 -4.02 3.77 -13.69
N CYS A 152 -2.91 4.48 -13.79
CA CYS A 152 -2.72 5.72 -13.05
C CYS A 152 -3.69 6.82 -13.49
N GLU A 153 -3.98 6.94 -14.80
CA GLU A 153 -4.98 7.90 -15.28
C GLU A 153 -6.40 7.50 -14.85
N ASP A 154 -6.74 6.21 -14.90
CA ASP A 154 -8.02 5.70 -14.40
C ASP A 154 -8.19 6.02 -12.90
N LEU A 155 -7.18 5.73 -12.08
CA LEU A 155 -7.20 6.04 -10.65
C LEU A 155 -7.27 7.54 -10.37
N LYS A 156 -6.61 8.38 -11.18
CA LYS A 156 -6.76 9.85 -11.05
C LYS A 156 -8.19 10.28 -11.30
N SER A 157 -8.85 9.71 -12.32
CA SER A 157 -10.24 10.01 -12.63
C SER A 157 -11.17 9.58 -11.49
N GLU A 158 -10.98 8.38 -10.94
CA GLU A 158 -11.76 7.87 -9.80
C GLU A 158 -11.56 8.74 -8.55
N VAL A 159 -10.33 9.17 -8.26
CA VAL A 159 -10.05 10.08 -7.14
C VAL A 159 -10.72 11.44 -7.35
N ALA A 160 -10.77 11.96 -8.58
CA ALA A 160 -11.46 13.20 -8.87
C ALA A 160 -12.99 13.06 -8.62
N ASP A 161 -13.59 11.97 -9.09
CA ASP A 161 -15.00 11.67 -8.88
C ASP A 161 -15.35 11.51 -7.40
N VAL A 162 -14.55 10.76 -6.65
CA VAL A 162 -14.73 10.59 -5.20
C VAL A 162 -14.61 11.92 -4.47
N LYS A 163 -13.63 12.76 -4.82
CA LYS A 163 -13.50 14.11 -4.26
C LYS A 163 -14.72 14.98 -4.55
N GLN A 164 -15.28 14.91 -5.75
CA GLN A 164 -16.47 15.65 -6.11
C GLN A 164 -17.69 15.15 -5.32
N LYS A 165 -17.88 13.83 -5.21
CA LYS A 165 -18.95 13.23 -4.41
C LYS A 165 -18.85 13.63 -2.93
N MET A 166 -17.64 13.62 -2.37
CA MET A 166 -17.39 14.04 -1.00
C MET A 166 -17.76 15.51 -0.77
N LYS A 167 -17.36 16.42 -1.67
CA LYS A 167 -17.75 17.83 -1.60
C LYS A 167 -19.27 18.00 -1.67
N ALA A 168 -19.94 17.30 -2.60
CA ALA A 168 -21.38 17.35 -2.72
C ALA A 168 -22.10 16.85 -1.44
N MET A 169 -21.61 15.77 -0.83
CA MET A 169 -22.14 15.27 0.45
C MET A 169 -21.91 16.26 1.59
N GLN A 170 -20.75 16.90 1.64
CA GLN A 170 -20.44 17.92 2.65
C GLN A 170 -21.38 19.12 2.53
N GLU A 171 -21.65 19.60 1.33
CA GLU A 171 -22.61 20.70 1.10
C GLU A 171 -24.03 20.29 1.45
N LYS A 172 -24.47 19.08 1.07
CA LYS A 172 -25.78 18.54 1.48
C LYS A 172 -25.92 18.42 3.00
N SER A 173 -24.86 18.01 3.68
CA SER A 173 -24.82 17.92 5.14
C SER A 173 -24.96 19.29 5.78
N LYS A 174 -24.18 20.28 5.32
CA LYS A 174 -24.30 21.67 5.79
C LYS A 174 -25.70 22.23 5.58
N SER A 175 -26.29 22.04 4.40
CA SER A 175 -27.65 22.51 4.11
C SER A 175 -28.72 21.81 4.97
N SER A 176 -28.51 20.53 5.30
CA SER A 176 -29.41 19.79 6.18
C SER A 176 -29.32 20.32 7.62
N VAL A 177 -28.11 20.58 8.13
CA VAL A 177 -27.91 21.14 9.46
C VAL A 177 -28.54 22.53 9.58
N THR A 178 -28.39 23.39 8.56
CA THR A 178 -29.02 24.72 8.58
C THR A 178 -30.54 24.63 8.54
N ALA A 179 -31.11 23.74 7.71
CA ALA A 179 -32.56 23.52 7.66
C ALA A 179 -33.11 22.98 8.99
N LEU A 180 -32.41 22.04 9.63
CA LEU A 180 -32.80 21.51 10.95
C LEU A 180 -32.69 22.58 12.04
N ALA A 181 -31.68 23.45 12.00
CA ALA A 181 -31.54 24.56 12.93
C ALA A 181 -32.69 25.56 12.78
N GLN A 182 -33.07 25.91 11.54
CA GLN A 182 -34.24 26.76 11.27
C GLN A 182 -35.53 26.12 11.79
N ARG A 183 -35.76 24.84 11.49
CA ARG A 183 -36.95 24.11 11.98
C ARG A 183 -37.03 24.05 13.50
N ARG A 184 -35.88 23.86 14.17
CA ARG A 184 -35.79 23.88 15.63
C ARG A 184 -36.19 25.26 16.19
N GLU A 185 -35.72 26.33 15.57
CA GLU A 185 -36.04 27.69 16.00
C GLU A 185 -37.51 28.04 15.75
N GLU A 186 -38.09 27.59 14.64
CA GLU A 186 -39.53 27.71 14.37
C GLU A 186 -40.38 26.98 15.41
N MET A 187 -40.02 25.73 15.73
CA MET A 187 -40.69 24.95 16.76
C MET A 187 -40.61 25.63 18.13
N ARG A 188 -39.45 26.19 18.48
CA ARG A 188 -39.28 26.97 19.73
C ARG A 188 -40.23 28.16 19.77
N LYS A 189 -40.37 28.90 18.67
CA LYS A 189 -41.29 30.05 18.58
C LYS A 189 -42.76 29.61 18.69
N GLN A 190 -43.13 28.51 18.05
CA GLN A 190 -44.47 27.95 18.15
C GLN A 190 -44.81 27.54 19.57
N LEU A 191 -43.88 26.85 20.26
CA LEU A 191 -44.04 26.43 21.64
C LEU A 191 -44.23 27.64 22.57
N LEU A 192 -43.44 28.71 22.40
CA LEU A 192 -43.61 29.94 23.17
C LEU A 192 -44.99 30.59 22.97
N LEU A 193 -45.50 30.61 21.73
CA LEU A 193 -46.83 31.15 21.45
C LEU A 193 -47.95 30.30 22.07
N GLU A 194 -47.81 28.98 22.05
CA GLU A 194 -48.77 28.05 22.69
C GLU A 194 -48.73 28.15 24.22
N GLU A 195 -47.55 28.26 24.83
CA GLU A 195 -47.42 28.53 26.27
C GLU A 195 -48.14 29.82 26.67
N MET A 196 -47.94 30.91 25.92
CA MET A 196 -48.66 32.17 26.17
C MET A 196 -50.19 32.04 26.00
N ARG A 197 -50.66 31.24 25.03
CA ARG A 197 -52.10 30.96 24.86
C ARG A 197 -52.64 30.15 26.03
N ALA A 198 -51.91 29.13 26.46
CA ALA A 198 -52.27 28.29 27.60
C ALA A 198 -52.36 29.11 28.90
N GLU A 199 -51.40 30.00 29.16
CA GLU A 199 -51.44 30.92 30.30
C GLU A 199 -52.67 31.83 30.28
N LYS A 200 -52.97 32.44 29.13
CA LYS A 200 -54.17 33.29 28.96
C LYS A 200 -55.46 32.50 29.23
N LEU A 201 -55.54 31.28 28.70
CA LEU A 201 -56.68 30.40 28.94
C LEU A 201 -56.78 29.99 30.41
N MET A 202 -55.66 29.69 31.07
CA MET A 202 -55.60 29.36 32.49
C MET A 202 -56.12 30.51 33.35
N VAL A 203 -55.68 31.76 33.10
CA VAL A 203 -56.17 32.95 33.82
C VAL A 203 -57.67 33.15 33.59
N ARG A 204 -58.14 33.01 32.35
CA ARG A 204 -59.58 33.12 32.03
C ARG A 204 -60.39 32.01 32.71
N ASN A 205 -59.89 30.78 32.71
CA ASN A 205 -60.57 29.64 33.33
C ASN A 205 -60.68 29.85 34.84
N LYS A 206 -59.58 30.24 35.50
CA LYS A 206 -59.59 30.60 36.92
C LYS A 206 -60.61 31.71 37.25
N LYS A 207 -60.74 32.72 36.39
CA LYS A 207 -61.76 33.76 36.55
C LYS A 207 -63.18 33.19 36.45
N LEU A 208 -63.44 32.32 35.47
CA LEU A 208 -64.74 31.66 35.30
C LEU A 208 -65.05 30.72 36.46
N GLU A 209 -64.06 30.01 37.00
CA GLU A 209 -64.20 29.16 38.20
C GLU A 209 -64.66 30.00 39.40
N LEU A 210 -64.00 31.14 39.66
CA LEU A 210 -64.39 32.04 40.75
C LEU A 210 -65.80 32.62 40.57
N GLU A 211 -66.18 33.01 39.35
CA GLU A 211 -67.54 33.48 39.05
C GLU A 211 -68.58 32.36 39.24
N ASN A 212 -68.26 31.14 38.83
CA ASN A 212 -69.11 29.98 39.00
C ASN A 212 -69.32 29.64 40.48
N ASP A 213 -68.27 29.69 41.28
CA ASP A 213 -68.35 29.45 42.73
C ASP A 213 -69.17 30.55 43.43
N SER A 214 -68.98 31.83 43.06
CA SER A 214 -69.83 32.92 43.55
C SER A 214 -71.32 32.75 43.17
N LEU A 215 -71.61 32.25 41.97
CA LEU A 215 -72.98 31.93 41.55
C LEU A 215 -73.54 30.75 42.34
N LYS A 216 -72.77 29.67 42.54
CA LYS A 216 -73.16 28.53 43.37
C LYS A 216 -73.48 28.95 44.80
N GLU A 217 -72.66 29.81 45.40
CA GLU A 217 -72.89 30.36 46.74
C GLU A 217 -74.21 31.15 46.81
N ARG A 218 -74.46 32.04 45.83
CA ARG A 218 -75.72 32.80 45.76
C ARG A 218 -76.95 31.90 45.63
N VAL A 219 -76.90 30.90 44.75
CA VAL A 219 -78.01 29.94 44.57
C VAL A 219 -78.24 29.15 45.86
N ARG A 220 -77.19 28.67 46.52
CA ARG A 220 -77.32 27.97 47.82
C ARG A 220 -77.88 28.88 48.93
N GLY A 221 -77.54 30.16 48.91
CA GLY A 221 -78.05 31.16 49.85
C GLY A 221 -79.52 31.55 49.63
N GLN A 222 -80.04 31.42 48.40
CA GLN A 222 -81.46 31.68 48.05
C GLN A 222 -82.38 30.49 48.29
N SER A 223 -81.84 29.26 48.37
CA SER A 223 -82.61 28.04 48.65
C SER A 223 -82.85 27.77 50.15
N ARG A 224 -82.80 28.80 50.99
CA ARG A 224 -83.16 28.79 52.42
C ARG A 224 -84.25 29.81 52.68
#